data_AF-A0A7C5LPN0-F1
#
_entry.id   AF-A0A7C5LPN0-F1
#
_cell.length_a   1.000
_cell.length_b   1.000
_cell.length_c   1.000
_cell.angle_alpha   90.00
_cell.angle_beta   90.00
_cell.angle_gamma   90.00
#
_symmetry.space_group_name_H-M   'P 1'
#
loop_
_entity.id
_entity.type
_entity.pdbx_description
1 polymer ?
#
loop_
_entity_poly.entity_id
_entity_poly.type
_entity_poly.pdbx_seq_one_letter_code
_entity_poly.pdbx_strand_id
1 'polypeptide(L)' 'VIVALGATAVRGLLDVNLGITKMRGNWYTYRDVPIMPTFHPAYLLRNPPAKREVWEDMKEVLRKLGRPVPKTKA' A
#
# COMPACT_ATOMS: atom_id res chain seq x y z
N VAL A 1 -10.21 -6.05 1.64
CA VAL A 1 -9.18 -5.02 1.34
C VAL A 1 -8.20 -5.63 0.36
N ILE A 2 -7.87 -4.90 -0.72
CA ILE A 2 -6.81 -5.26 -1.67
C ILE A 2 -5.60 -4.37 -1.40
N VAL A 3 -4.40 -4.94 -1.39
CA VAL A 3 -3.15 -4.16 -1.33
C VAL A 3 -2.50 -4.22 -2.71
N ALA A 4 -2.40 -3.07 -3.37
CA ALA A 4 -1.84 -2.98 -4.73
C ALA A 4 -0.35 -2.65 -4.66
N LEU A 5 0.50 -3.62 -5.02
CA LEU A 5 1.95 -3.51 -4.93
C LEU A 5 2.54 -2.93 -6.22
N GLY A 6 2.93 -1.66 -6.18
CA GLY A 6 3.58 -0.97 -7.30
C GLY A 6 2.63 -0.43 -8.37
N ALA A 7 3.19 0.32 -9.31
CA ALA A 7 2.43 1.05 -10.32
C ALA A 7 1.62 0.14 -11.25
N THR A 8 2.15 -1.04 -11.62
CA THR A 8 1.46 -1.99 -12.51
C THR A 8 0.15 -2.48 -11.92
N ALA A 9 0.15 -2.86 -10.64
CA ALA A 9 -1.05 -3.32 -9.95
C ALA A 9 -2.11 -2.22 -9.89
N VAL A 10 -1.71 -0.98 -9.58
CA VAL A 10 -2.65 0.14 -9.49
C VAL A 10 -3.21 0.53 -10.84
N ARG A 11 -2.37 0.57 -11.89
CA ARG A 11 -2.82 0.81 -13.28
C ARG A 11 -3.86 -0.22 -13.71
N GLY A 12 -3.61 -1.50 -13.46
CA GLY A 12 -4.54 -2.56 -13.84
C GLY A 12 -5.87 -2.55 -13.07
N LEU A 13 -5.88 -2.06 -11.82
CA LEU A 13 -7.09 -2.04 -10.99
C LEU A 13 -7.88 -0.74 -11.09
N LEU A 14 -7.20 0.41 -11.15
CA LEU A 14 -7.84 1.73 -11.06
C LEU A 14 -7.86 2.47 -12.41
N ASP A 15 -7.24 1.92 -13.46
CA ASP A 15 -7.09 2.55 -14.78
C ASP A 15 -6.49 3.97 -14.73
N VAL A 16 -5.58 4.19 -13.77
CA VAL A 16 -4.90 5.47 -13.56
C VAL A 16 -3.43 5.40 -13.97
N ASN A 17 -2.96 6.40 -14.70
CA ASN A 17 -1.54 6.55 -15.05
C ASN A 17 -0.75 7.45 -14.08
N LEU A 18 -1.15 7.47 -12.81
CA LEU A 18 -0.46 8.22 -11.77
C LEU A 18 0.73 7.43 -11.21
N GLY A 19 1.78 8.14 -10.81
CA GLY A 19 2.96 7.54 -10.19
C GLY A 19 2.64 6.96 -8.80
N ILE A 20 3.18 5.78 -8.49
CA ILE A 20 2.92 5.08 -7.22
C ILE A 20 3.25 5.93 -5.98
N THR A 21 4.29 6.76 -6.06
CA THR A 21 4.71 7.67 -4.98
C THR A 21 3.61 8.66 -4.58
N LYS A 22 2.77 9.11 -5.52
CA LYS A 22 1.66 10.03 -5.23
C LYS A 22 0.41 9.30 -4.72
N MET A 23 0.24 8.04 -5.12
CA MET A 23 -0.98 7.29 -4.80
C MET A 23 -0.89 6.50 -3.50
N ARG A 24 0.30 6.08 -3.08
CA ARG A 24 0.46 5.27 -1.88
C ARG A 24 -0.09 5.95 -0.63
N GLY A 25 -0.58 5.15 0.31
CA GLY A 25 -1.14 5.64 1.59
C GLY A 25 -2.56 6.23 1.50
N ASN A 26 -3.10 6.39 0.29
CA ASN A 26 -4.47 6.88 0.09
C ASN A 26 -5.41 5.70 -0.22
N TRP A 27 -6.65 5.78 0.28
CA TRP A 27 -7.66 4.77 0.03
C TRP A 27 -8.37 5.00 -1.31
N TYR A 28 -8.52 3.93 -2.07
CA TYR A 28 -9.31 3.89 -3.31
C TYR A 28 -10.30 2.74 -3.26
N THR A 29 -11.15 2.64 -4.28
CA THR A 29 -12.16 1.59 -4.39
C THR A 29 -12.11 0.96 -5.78
N TYR A 30 -12.18 -0.37 -5.83
CA TYR A 30 -12.40 -1.13 -7.06
C TYR A 30 -13.50 -2.14 -6.83
N ARG A 31 -14.61 -2.01 -7.58
CA ARG A 31 -15.78 -2.88 -7.45
C ARG A 31 -16.22 -3.06 -5.98
N ASP A 32 -16.37 -1.93 -5.28
CA ASP A 32 -16.71 -1.84 -3.86
C ASP A 32 -15.70 -2.45 -2.88
N VAL A 33 -14.55 -2.91 -3.38
CA VAL A 33 -13.45 -3.39 -2.54
C VAL A 33 -12.45 -2.26 -2.29
N PRO A 34 -12.15 -1.91 -1.02
CA PRO A 34 -11.16 -0.90 -0.70
C PRO A 34 -9.75 -1.36 -1.10
N ILE A 35 -9.03 -0.50 -1.82
CA ILE A 35 -7.65 -0.69 -2.25
C ILE A 35 -6.72 0.27 -1.48
N MET A 36 -5.60 -0.27 -0.99
CA MET A 36 -4.45 0.50 -0.54
C MET A 36 -3.28 0.30 -1.52
N PRO A 37 -2.90 1.32 -2.31
CA PRO A 37 -1.66 1.32 -3.07
C PRO A 37 -0.45 1.43 -2.16
N THR A 38 0.63 0.71 -2.49
CA THR A 38 1.92 0.85 -1.81
C THR A 38 3.08 0.46 -2.72
N PHE A 39 4.33 0.61 -2.25
CA PHE A 39 5.50 0.25 -3.04
C PHE A 39 5.63 -1.26 -3.26
N HIS A 40 6.16 -1.64 -4.42
CA HIS A 40 6.45 -3.04 -4.73
C HIS A 40 7.64 -3.55 -3.89
N PRO A 41 7.65 -4.82 -3.40
CA PRO A 41 8.76 -5.36 -2.62
C PRO A 41 10.13 -5.21 -3.29
N ALA A 42 10.23 -5.40 -4.60
CA ALA A 42 11.47 -5.18 -5.36
C ALA A 42 12.00 -3.74 -5.27
N TYR A 43 11.13 -2.73 -5.08
CA TYR A 43 11.55 -1.36 -4.82
C TYR A 43 12.21 -1.23 -3.44
N LEU A 44 11.67 -1.91 -2.43
CA LEU A 44 12.23 -1.91 -1.06
C LEU A 44 13.60 -2.58 -0.99
N LEU A 45 13.87 -3.56 -1.86
CA LEU A 45 15.19 -4.18 -1.96
C LEU A 45 16.25 -3.20 -2.49
N ARG A 46 15.85 -2.28 -3.38
CA ARG A 46 16.73 -1.24 -3.94
C ARG A 46 16.77 0.04 -3.10
N ASN A 47 15.70 0.32 -2.37
CA ASN A 47 15.54 1.49 -1.50
C ASN A 47 15.01 1.09 -0.12
N PRO A 48 15.86 0.55 0.78
CA PRO A 48 15.44 0.09 2.10
C PRO A 48 14.73 1.13 2.99
N PRO A 49 15.10 2.43 2.97
CA PRO A 49 14.37 3.47 3.71
C PRO A 49 12.86 3.53 3.44
N ALA A 50 12.43 3.15 2.23
CA ALA A 50 11.01 3.14 1.86
C ALA A 50 10.19 2.08 2.62
N LYS A 51 10.81 1.17 3.39
CA LYS A 51 10.10 0.24 4.27
C LYS A 51 9.24 0.98 5.30
N ARG A 52 9.69 2.15 5.78
CA ARG A 52 8.91 2.97 6.73
C ARG A 52 7.58 3.38 6.12
N GLU A 53 7.61 3.85 4.89
CA GLU A 53 6.43 4.28 4.13
C GLU A 53 5.44 3.12 3.91
N VAL A 54 5.94 1.96 3.46
CA VAL A 54 5.11 0.76 3.32
C VAL A 54 4.52 0.32 4.65
N TRP A 55 5.26 0.46 5.76
CA TRP A 55 4.76 0.15 7.08
C TRP A 55 3.60 1.05 7.51
N GLU A 56 3.68 2.35 7.23
CA GLU A 56 2.55 3.27 7.45
C GLU A 56 1.30 2.84 6.66
N ASP A 57 1.48 2.46 5.39
CA ASP A 57 0.39 1.96 4.54
C ASP A 57 -0.22 0.68 5.13
N MET A 58 0.60 -0.24 5.65
CA MET A 58 0.13 -1.50 6.25
C MET A 58 -0.60 -1.28 7.57
N LYS A 59 -0.18 -0.30 8.39
CA LYS A 59 -0.92 0.06 9.61
C LYS A 59 -2.33 0.55 9.29
N GLU A 60 -2.48 1.35 8.23
CA GLU A 60 -3.80 1.75 7.75
C GLU A 60 -4.63 0.55 7.29
N VAL A 61 -4.03 -0.40 6.57
CA VAL A 61 -4.70 -1.65 6.19
C VAL A 61 -5.17 -2.45 7.41
N LEU A 62 -4.32 -2.60 8.43
CA LEU A 62 -4.69 -3.29 9.67
C LEU A 62 -5.83 -2.58 10.38
N ARG A 63 -5.77 -1.24 10.48
CA ARG A 63 -6.85 -0.41 11.03
C ARG A 63 -8.17 -0.61 10.28
N LYS A 64 -8.14 -0.64 8.95
CA LYS A 64 -9.32 -0.88 8.10
C LYS A 64 -9.89 -2.29 8.29
N LEU A 65 -9.04 -3.27 8.55
CA LEU A 65 -9.43 -4.66 8.84
C LEU A 65 -9.84 -4.89 10.30
N GLY A 66 -9.81 -3.87 11.17
CA GLY A 66 -10.06 -4.03 12.61
C GLY A 66 -9.00 -4.89 13.32
N ARG A 67 -7.80 -5.02 12.75
CA ARG A 67 -6.70 -5.82 13.30
C ARG A 67 -5.75 -4.93 14.11
N PRO A 68 -5.22 -5.42 15.25
CA PRO A 68 -4.23 -4.69 16.01
C PRO A 68 -2.93 -4.54 15.21
N VAL A 69 -2.26 -3.40 15.36
CA VAL A 69 -0.90 -3.22 14.86
C VAL A 69 0.04 -4.02 15.78
N PRO A 70 0.87 -4.94 15.25
CA PRO A 70 1.86 -5.65 16.05
C PRO A 70 2.77 -4.67 16.79
N LYS A 71 2.93 -4.87 18.10
CA LYS A 71 3.90 -4.11 18.89
C LYS A 71 5.30 -4.48 18.39
N THR A 72 6.13 -3.49 18.09
CA THR A 72 7.55 -3.70 17.82
C THR A 72 8.14 -4.44 19.02
N LYS A 73 8.77 -5.59 18.79
CA LYS A 73 9.58 -6.22 19.84
C LYS A 73 10.75 -5.26 20.09
N ALA A 74 10.82 -4.73 21.30
CA ALA A 74 11.97 -3.97 21.78
C ALA A 74 13.23 -4.85 21.77
#